data_AF-A0A7X2P7B3-F1
#
_entry.id   AF-A0A7X2P7B3-F1
#
_cell.length_a   1.000
_cell.length_b   1.000
_cell.length_c   1.000
_cell.angle_alpha   90.00
_cell.angle_beta   90.00
_cell.angle_gamma   90.00
#
_symmetry.space_group_name_H-M   'P 1'
#
loop_
_entity.id
_entity.type
_entity.pdbx_description
1 polymer ?
#
loop_
_entity_poly.entity_id
_entity_poly.type
_entity_poly.pdbx_seq_one_letter_code
_entity_poly.pdbx_strand_id
1 'polypeptide(L)'
;MNKQQRNYAMAKSHLQLCEDREHEQEAAYIRDNGITNEDGTTPERIWMIEDETVFDLACAGYDGSRYDLTEDTAEARKQLRAAENDLIDFGLDLLRRTHPKQADTLEAHRNDYNIREKLIDLSFKLDTRTIK
;
A
#
# COMPACT_ATOMS: atom_id res chain seq x y z
N MET A 1 9.44 -18.88 4.79
CA MET A 1 9.46 -17.44 5.10
C MET A 1 10.07 -17.26 6.47
N ASN A 2 11.02 -16.33 6.61
CA ASN A 2 11.49 -15.89 7.92
C ASN A 2 10.53 -14.85 8.52
N LYS A 3 10.90 -14.31 9.69
CA LYS A 3 10.13 -13.28 10.41
C LYS A 3 9.90 -12.03 9.55
N GLN A 4 10.94 -11.50 8.90
CA GLN A 4 10.87 -10.27 8.10
C GLN A 4 9.95 -10.43 6.88
N GLN A 5 10.08 -11.54 6.13
CA GLN A 5 9.22 -11.87 5.01
C GLN A 5 7.75 -11.99 5.45
N ARG A 6 7.49 -12.63 6.60
CA ARG A 6 6.13 -12.77 7.14
C ARG A 6 5.55 -11.41 7.55
N ASN A 7 6.33 -10.59 8.26
CA ASN A 7 5.90 -9.26 8.69
C ASN A 7 5.54 -8.37 7.49
N TYR A 8 6.37 -8.36 6.44
CA TYR A 8 6.08 -7.65 5.21
C TYR A 8 4.78 -8.13 4.55
N ALA A 9 4.58 -9.45 4.40
CA ALA A 9 3.37 -9.99 3.81
C ALA A 9 2.10 -9.64 4.62
N MET A 10 2.18 -9.69 5.95
CA MET A 10 1.08 -9.31 6.83
C MET A 10 0.78 -7.81 6.72
N ALA A 11 1.81 -6.95 6.75
CA ALA A 11 1.61 -5.50 6.63
C ALA A 11 1.04 -5.11 5.26
N LYS A 12 1.48 -5.78 4.18
CA LYS A 12 0.94 -5.58 2.83
C LYS A 12 -0.53 -5.98 2.74
N SER A 13 -0.90 -7.13 3.32
CA SER A 13 -2.29 -7.57 3.38
C SER A 13 -3.16 -6.66 4.26
N HIS A 14 -2.59 -6.09 5.33
CA HIS A 14 -3.30 -5.16 6.19
C HIS A 14 -3.61 -3.85 5.46
N LEU A 15 -2.63 -3.28 4.75
CA LEU A 15 -2.87 -2.09 3.93
C LEU A 15 -3.95 -2.34 2.87
N GLN A 16 -3.89 -3.47 2.17
CA GLN A 16 -4.91 -3.83 1.19
C GLN A 16 -6.32 -3.86 1.82
N LEU A 17 -6.46 -4.46 3.00
CA LEU A 17 -7.75 -4.52 3.71
C LEU A 17 -8.26 -3.11 4.10
N CYS A 18 -7.37 -2.20 4.51
CA CYS A 18 -7.75 -0.81 4.81
C CYS A 18 -8.20 -0.08 3.54
N GLU A 19 -7.45 -0.20 2.45
CA GLU A 19 -7.80 0.41 1.15
C GLU A 19 -9.12 -0.16 0.61
N ASP A 20 -9.36 -1.47 0.73
CA ASP A 20 -10.60 -2.12 0.33
C ASP A 20 -11.81 -1.60 1.15
N ARG A 21 -11.62 -1.31 2.44
CA ARG A 21 -12.69 -0.71 3.27
C ARG A 21 -13.01 0.72 2.87
N GLU A 22 -12.01 1.54 2.58
CA GLU A 22 -12.24 2.91 2.06
C GLU A 22 -13.02 2.85 0.73
N HIS A 23 -12.62 1.93 -0.14
CA HIS A 23 -13.26 1.66 -1.41
C HIS A 23 -14.72 1.18 -1.28
N GLU A 24 -15.00 0.27 -0.35
CA GLU A 24 -16.36 -0.20 -0.08
C GLU A 24 -17.24 0.90 0.51
N GLN A 25 -16.69 1.73 1.39
CA GLN A 25 -17.41 2.86 1.98
C GLN A 25 -17.80 3.89 0.91
N GLU A 26 -16.89 4.21 -0.02
CA GLU A 26 -17.16 5.17 -1.10
C GLU A 26 -18.23 4.63 -2.05
N ALA A 27 -18.11 3.37 -2.45
CA ALA A 27 -19.10 2.71 -3.29
C ALA A 27 -20.48 2.62 -2.60
N ALA A 28 -20.51 2.42 -1.28
CA ALA A 28 -21.75 2.44 -0.51
C ALA A 28 -22.39 3.83 -0.50
N TYR A 29 -21.61 4.89 -0.29
CA TYR A 29 -22.10 6.26 -0.37
C TYR A 29 -22.75 6.57 -1.73
N ILE A 30 -22.07 6.22 -2.83
CA ILE A 30 -22.60 6.45 -4.19
C ILE A 30 -23.94 5.72 -4.39
N ARG A 31 -23.98 4.43 -4.03
CA ARG A 31 -25.18 3.59 -4.16
C ARG A 31 -26.33 4.07 -3.30
N ASP A 32 -26.07 4.43 -2.04
CA ASP A 32 -27.09 4.83 -1.08
C ASP A 32 -27.68 6.21 -1.42
N ASN A 33 -26.93 7.06 -2.13
CA ASN A 33 -27.41 8.34 -2.66
C ASN A 33 -27.98 8.24 -4.09
N GLY A 34 -28.00 7.06 -4.70
CA GLY A 34 -28.55 6.84 -6.04
C GLY A 34 -27.83 7.60 -7.14
N ILE A 35 -26.52 7.83 -6.99
CA ILE A 35 -25.71 8.55 -7.98
C ILE A 35 -25.50 7.64 -9.21
N THR A 36 -25.81 8.17 -10.40
CA THR A 36 -25.63 7.51 -11.69
C THR A 36 -25.14 8.50 -12.74
N ASN A 37 -24.32 8.04 -13.68
CA ASN A 37 -23.88 8.82 -14.85
C ASN A 37 -25.00 8.93 -15.91
N GLU A 38 -24.80 9.79 -16.90
CA GLU A 38 -25.80 10.05 -17.96
C GLU A 38 -26.13 8.79 -18.78
N ASP A 39 -25.16 7.89 -18.93
CA ASP A 39 -25.32 6.61 -19.60
C ASP A 39 -26.07 5.55 -18.77
N GLY A 40 -26.46 5.91 -17.55
CA GLY A 40 -27.17 5.04 -16.60
C GLY A 40 -26.27 4.11 -15.78
N THR A 41 -24.94 4.23 -15.90
CA THR A 41 -24.01 3.46 -15.07
C THR A 41 -23.90 4.04 -13.65
N THR A 42 -23.62 3.19 -12.67
CA THR A 42 -23.28 3.62 -11.32
C THR A 42 -21.76 3.74 -11.21
N PRO A 43 -21.20 4.92 -10.89
CA PRO A 43 -19.77 5.09 -10.76
C PRO A 43 -19.22 4.29 -9.57
N GLU A 44 -18.04 3.70 -9.69
CA GLU A 44 -17.42 2.96 -8.57
C GLU A 44 -16.73 3.89 -7.55
N ARG A 45 -16.41 5.12 -7.98
CA ARG A 45 -15.70 6.14 -7.21
C ARG A 45 -16.28 7.52 -7.53
N ILE A 46 -16.17 8.46 -6.60
CA ILE A 46 -16.65 9.83 -6.76
C ILE A 46 -15.97 10.51 -7.95
N TRP A 47 -14.68 10.27 -8.15
CA TRP A 47 -13.95 10.83 -9.30
C TRP A 47 -14.39 10.29 -10.67
N MET A 48 -15.21 9.22 -10.70
CA MET A 48 -15.82 8.68 -11.93
C MET A 48 -17.21 9.29 -12.21
N ILE A 49 -17.71 10.21 -11.37
CA ILE A 49 -18.96 10.93 -11.63
C ILE A 49 -18.71 11.93 -12.77
N GLU A 50 -19.52 11.86 -13.82
CA GLU A 50 -19.34 12.67 -15.03
C GLU A 50 -19.99 14.07 -14.91
N ASP A 51 -21.10 14.19 -14.18
CA ASP A 51 -21.75 15.47 -13.92
C ASP A 51 -20.97 16.26 -12.86
N GLU A 52 -20.39 17.40 -13.25
CA GLU A 52 -19.57 18.25 -12.36
C GLU A 52 -20.35 18.74 -11.13
N THR A 53 -21.64 19.02 -11.26
CA THR A 53 -22.46 19.50 -10.13
C THR A 53 -22.70 18.37 -9.13
N VAL A 54 -22.99 17.16 -9.62
CA VAL A 54 -23.15 15.97 -8.78
C VAL A 54 -21.81 15.60 -8.13
N PHE A 55 -20.71 15.70 -8.87
CA PHE A 55 -19.36 15.47 -8.35
C PHE A 55 -19.02 16.40 -7.18
N ASP A 56 -19.24 17.72 -7.34
CA ASP A 56 -18.95 18.70 -6.30
C ASP A 56 -19.80 18.46 -5.03
N LEU A 57 -21.09 18.13 -5.22
CA LEU A 57 -21.99 17.78 -4.12
C LEU A 57 -21.55 16.48 -3.41
N ALA A 58 -21.14 15.47 -4.18
CA ALA A 58 -20.64 14.21 -3.65
C ALA A 58 -19.34 14.40 -2.85
N CYS A 59 -18.41 15.23 -3.36
CA CYS A 59 -17.18 15.57 -2.65
C CYS A 59 -17.46 16.28 -1.33
N ALA A 60 -18.39 17.23 -1.31
CA ALA A 60 -18.79 17.93 -0.09
C ALA A 60 -19.55 17.02 0.90
N GLY A 61 -20.33 16.06 0.39
CA GLY A 61 -21.15 15.16 1.19
C GLY A 61 -20.40 13.96 1.78
N TYR A 62 -19.31 13.51 1.15
CA TYR A 62 -18.59 12.28 1.51
C TYR A 62 -17.56 12.45 2.65
N ASP A 63 -17.39 13.66 3.22
CA ASP A 63 -16.24 14.00 4.08
C ASP A 63 -16.39 13.61 5.58
N GLY A 64 -17.59 13.27 6.07
CA GLY A 64 -17.84 13.09 7.51
C GLY A 64 -17.53 11.71 8.12
N SER A 65 -17.57 10.63 7.34
CA SER A 65 -17.44 9.24 7.84
C SER A 65 -16.09 8.59 7.55
N ARG A 66 -15.15 9.34 6.93
CA ARG A 66 -13.89 8.83 6.39
C ARG A 66 -12.68 9.05 7.31
N TYR A 67 -12.80 9.90 8.34
CA TYR A 67 -11.64 10.31 9.15
C TYR A 67 -10.93 9.09 9.78
N ASP A 68 -11.69 8.21 10.42
CA ASP A 68 -11.16 7.01 11.07
C ASP A 68 -10.50 6.03 10.07
N LEU A 69 -11.12 5.82 8.89
CA LEU A 69 -10.57 4.92 7.86
C LEU A 69 -9.32 5.52 7.19
N THR A 70 -9.28 6.84 7.01
CA THR A 70 -8.12 7.53 6.44
C THR A 70 -6.93 7.44 7.39
N GLU A 71 -7.16 7.58 8.70
CA GLU A 71 -6.14 7.39 9.72
C GLU A 71 -5.64 5.93 9.75
N ASP A 72 -6.55 4.95 9.70
CA ASP A 72 -6.21 3.53 9.64
C ASP A 72 -5.33 3.20 8.42
N THR A 73 -5.70 3.69 7.23
CA THR A 73 -4.92 3.50 6.01
C THR A 73 -3.57 4.21 6.10
N ALA A 74 -3.52 5.42 6.63
CA ALA A 74 -2.26 6.14 6.83
C ALA A 74 -1.32 5.39 7.79
N GLU A 75 -1.86 4.81 8.87
CA GLU A 75 -1.09 4.00 9.80
C GLU A 75 -0.65 2.67 9.17
N ALA A 76 -1.52 2.00 8.41
CA ALA A 76 -1.15 0.79 7.66
C ALA A 76 -0.02 1.05 6.65
N ARG A 77 -0.01 2.22 5.97
CA ARG A 77 1.10 2.64 5.10
C ARG A 77 2.42 2.78 5.87
N LYS A 78 2.40 3.37 7.07
CA LYS A 78 3.60 3.48 7.92
C LYS A 78 4.10 2.11 8.36
N GLN A 79 3.18 1.21 8.76
CA GLN A 79 3.52 -0.16 9.16
C GLN A 79 4.14 -0.95 7.99
N LEU A 80 3.57 -0.84 6.79
CA LEU A 80 4.16 -1.44 5.59
C LEU A 80 5.55 -0.88 5.32
N ARG A 81 5.72 0.44 5.38
CA ARG A 81 7.04 1.08 5.17
C ARG A 81 8.08 0.58 6.18
N ALA A 82 7.70 0.40 7.44
CA ALA A 82 8.57 -0.16 8.47
C ALA A 82 8.93 -1.62 8.16
N ALA A 83 7.95 -2.46 7.82
CA ALA A 83 8.18 -3.86 7.48
C ALA A 83 9.04 -4.03 6.21
N GLU A 84 8.89 -3.15 5.22
CA GLU A 84 9.79 -3.09 4.06
C GLU A 84 11.22 -2.73 4.45
N ASN A 85 11.41 -1.76 5.36
CA ASN A 85 12.75 -1.40 5.84
C ASN A 85 13.42 -2.59 6.53
N ASP A 86 12.70 -3.27 7.43
CA ASP A 86 13.20 -4.48 8.11
C ASP A 86 13.58 -5.58 7.11
N LEU A 87 12.78 -5.76 6.05
CA LEU A 87 13.02 -6.75 5.01
C LEU A 87 14.24 -6.40 4.15
N ILE A 88 14.40 -5.13 3.79
CA ILE A 88 15.57 -4.61 3.07
C ILE A 88 16.83 -4.79 3.92
N ASP A 89 16.78 -4.41 5.20
CA ASP A 89 17.91 -4.52 6.12
C ASP A 89 18.34 -5.98 6.23
N PHE A 90 17.39 -6.92 6.37
CA PHE A 90 17.68 -8.36 6.33
C PHE A 90 18.39 -8.81 5.05
N GLY A 91 17.92 -8.37 3.87
CA GLY A 91 18.53 -8.72 2.60
C GLY A 91 19.93 -8.16 2.41
N LEU A 92 20.14 -6.89 2.78
CA LEU A 92 21.44 -6.23 2.74
C LEU A 92 22.43 -6.90 3.70
N ASP A 93 21.98 -7.27 4.90
CA ASP A 93 22.83 -7.90 5.91
C ASP A 93 23.33 -9.29 5.45
N LEU A 94 22.47 -10.05 4.74
CA LEU A 94 22.87 -11.29 4.10
C LEU A 94 23.88 -11.04 2.97
N LEU A 95 23.58 -10.10 2.07
CA LEU A 95 24.45 -9.74 0.95
C LEU A 95 25.83 -9.29 1.44
N ARG A 96 25.88 -8.54 2.53
CA ARG A 96 27.10 -7.99 3.13
C ARG A 96 28.10 -9.08 3.55
N ARG A 97 27.62 -10.28 3.89
CA ARG A 97 28.47 -11.44 4.27
C ARG A 97 29.34 -11.94 3.12
N THR A 98 28.88 -11.82 1.87
CA THR A 98 29.59 -12.30 0.68
C THR A 98 30.05 -11.19 -0.25
N HIS A 99 29.34 -10.05 -0.24
CA HIS A 99 29.49 -8.94 -1.17
C HIS A 99 29.36 -7.58 -0.46
N PRO A 100 30.29 -7.24 0.46
CA PRO A 100 30.16 -6.06 1.33
C PRO A 100 30.08 -4.75 0.53
N LYS A 101 30.90 -4.58 -0.52
CA LYS A 101 30.89 -3.35 -1.33
C LYS A 101 29.58 -3.15 -2.10
N GLN A 102 28.98 -4.24 -2.58
CA GLN A 102 27.69 -4.19 -3.26
C GLN A 102 26.57 -3.85 -2.28
N ALA A 103 26.60 -4.41 -1.07
CA ALA A 103 25.67 -4.07 -0.01
C ALA A 103 25.74 -2.58 0.35
N ASP A 104 26.95 -2.02 0.53
CA ASP A 104 27.14 -0.59 0.80
C ASP A 104 26.58 0.30 -0.32
N THR A 105 26.83 -0.10 -1.57
CA THR A 105 26.34 0.65 -2.74
C THR A 105 24.81 0.66 -2.78
N LEU A 106 24.17 -0.50 -2.57
CA LEU A 106 22.72 -0.60 -2.57
C LEU A 106 22.09 0.11 -1.37
N GLU A 107 22.72 0.06 -0.20
CA GLU A 107 22.28 0.77 0.99
C GLU A 107 22.27 2.28 0.79
N ALA A 108 23.31 2.84 0.16
CA ALA A 108 23.39 4.26 -0.19
C ALA A 108 22.22 4.72 -1.10
N HIS A 109 21.64 3.80 -1.87
CA HIS A 109 20.53 4.06 -2.76
C HIS A 109 19.18 3.46 -2.30
N ARG A 110 19.05 3.07 -1.03
CA ARG A 110 17.84 2.37 -0.52
C ARG A 110 16.53 3.15 -0.62
N ASN A 111 16.60 4.47 -0.82
CA ASN A 111 15.46 5.37 -0.95
C ASN A 111 15.14 5.71 -2.42
N ASP A 112 15.99 5.33 -3.37
CA ASP A 112 15.62 5.35 -4.78
C ASP A 112 14.47 4.34 -4.99
N TYR A 113 13.41 4.79 -5.65
CA TYR A 113 12.17 4.02 -5.80
C TYR A 113 12.43 2.66 -6.48
N ASN A 114 13.15 2.66 -7.60
CA ASN A 114 13.40 1.45 -8.38
C ASN A 114 14.32 0.47 -7.65
N ILE A 115 15.33 0.99 -6.94
CA ILE A 115 16.25 0.17 -6.15
C ILE A 115 15.53 -0.42 -4.94
N ARG A 116 14.70 0.37 -4.26
CA ARG A 116 13.92 -0.10 -3.11
C ARG A 116 12.99 -1.25 -3.50
N GLU A 117 12.24 -1.11 -4.58
CA GLU A 117 11.33 -2.15 -5.07
C GLU A 117 12.08 -3.46 -5.36
N LYS A 118 13.23 -3.37 -6.04
CA LYS A 118 14.09 -4.54 -6.31
C LYS A 118 14.65 -5.16 -5.03
N LEU A 119 15.08 -4.36 -4.06
CA LEU A 119 15.57 -4.86 -2.77
C LEU A 119 14.47 -5.62 -2.01
N ILE A 120 13.24 -5.11 -2.00
CA ILE A 120 12.09 -5.78 -1.38
C ILE A 120 11.81 -7.11 -2.10
N ASP A 121 11.69 -7.09 -3.43
CA ASP A 121 11.37 -8.29 -4.23
C ASP A 121 12.42 -9.40 -4.05
N LEU A 122 13.71 -9.05 -4.15
CA LEU A 122 14.80 -10.00 -3.97
C LEU A 122 14.82 -10.54 -2.53
N SER A 123 14.72 -9.67 -1.52
CA SER A 123 14.73 -10.08 -0.11
C SER A 123 13.53 -10.96 0.24
N PHE A 124 12.37 -10.70 -0.37
CA PHE A 124 11.18 -11.51 -0.19
C PHE A 124 11.31 -12.92 -0.78
N LYS A 125 12.01 -13.04 -1.93
CA LYS A 125 12.21 -14.30 -2.65
C LYS A 125 13.35 -15.16 -2.10
N LEU A 126 14.16 -14.67 -1.17
CA LEU A 126 15.24 -15.44 -0.55
C LEU A 126 14.71 -16.72 0.10
N ASP A 127 15.28 -17.87 -0.28
CA ASP A 127 15.03 -19.13 0.42
C ASP A 127 15.76 -19.14 1.76
N THR A 128 15.01 -18.77 2.79
CA THR A 128 15.48 -18.67 4.17
C THR A 128 15.88 -20.00 4.80
N ARG A 129 15.56 -21.14 4.18
CA ARG A 129 16.02 -22.47 4.63
C ARG A 129 17.49 -22.73 4.27
N THR A 130 18.01 -21.99 3.30
CA THR A 130 19.41 -22.15 2.82
C THR A 130 20.39 -21.23 3.55
N ILE A 131 19.88 -20.33 4.39
CA ILE A 131 20.66 -19.35 5.15
C ILE A 131 21.07 -20.00 6.48
N LYS A 132 22.38 -20.10 6.70
CA LYS A 132 22.98 -20.59 7.95
C LYS A 132 23.37 -19.44 8.87
#